data_AF-A0AAU4LCT3-F1
#
_entry.id   AF-A0AAU4LCT3-F1
#
_cell.length_a   1.000
_cell.length_b   1.000
_cell.length_c   1.000
_cell.angle_alpha   90.00
_cell.angle_beta   90.00
_cell.angle_gamma   90.00
#
_symmetry.space_group_name_H-M   'P 1'
#
loop_
_entity.id
_entity.type
_entity.pdbx_description
1 polymer ?
#
loop_
_entity_poly.entity_id
_entity_poly.type
_entity_poly.pdbx_seq_one_letter_code
_entity_poly.pdbx_strand_id
1 'polypeptide(L)'
;MTDTPATPRRRGAARTEELLQVTLDLAAEVGYGGLSIEAVARRAGVGKHTIYRRWPSKAALLLDALSRVWTSDLDYRDTGDVRADLREQFLRSGFALSSPPIGPVYRAIIGEAQGDSTLRATLHERFLVTVEQSTLDRITRAQHTGELAAEANLEFAAEVLCGTLYYRSLLSTRPIDEDAVDGLLDMFMAAYGTTGQGLSDD
;
A
#
# COMPACT_ATOMS: atom_id res chain seq x y z
N MET A 1 -36.64 -3.52 16.52
CA MET A 1 -35.24 -3.64 16.04
C MET A 1 -34.50 -2.41 16.56
N THR A 2 -33.95 -2.52 17.77
CA THR A 2 -33.33 -1.40 18.48
C THR A 2 -31.93 -1.15 17.94
N ASP A 3 -31.73 -0.01 17.29
CA ASP A 3 -30.45 0.51 16.84
C ASP A 3 -29.65 0.98 18.07
N THR A 4 -28.72 0.15 18.55
CA THR A 4 -27.86 0.49 19.69
C THR A 4 -26.87 1.57 19.25
N PRO A 5 -26.84 2.75 19.90
CA PRO A 5 -25.97 3.84 19.51
C PRO A 5 -24.49 3.41 19.59
N ALA A 6 -23.77 3.49 18.47
CA ALA A 6 -22.36 3.13 18.42
C ALA A 6 -21.50 3.96 19.39
N THR A 7 -20.57 3.31 20.10
CA THR A 7 -19.61 3.90 21.05
C THR A 7 -18.76 5.01 20.41
N PRO A 8 -18.36 6.08 21.14
CA PRO A 8 -17.62 7.22 20.57
C PRO A 8 -16.38 6.87 19.74
N ARG A 9 -15.61 5.84 20.17
CA ARG A 9 -14.42 5.35 19.44
C ARG A 9 -14.77 4.76 18.08
N ARG A 10 -15.88 4.02 17.98
CA ARG A 10 -16.38 3.41 16.73
C ARG A 10 -16.90 4.48 15.76
N ARG A 11 -17.60 5.51 16.27
CA ARG A 11 -18.00 6.67 15.46
C ARG A 11 -16.78 7.43 14.93
N GLY A 12 -15.75 7.60 15.76
CA GLY A 12 -14.51 8.27 15.39
C GLY A 12 -13.73 7.56 14.28
N ALA A 13 -13.75 6.22 14.26
CA ALA A 13 -13.12 5.40 13.22
C ALA A 13 -13.92 5.41 11.91
N ALA A 14 -15.25 5.24 11.98
CA ALA A 14 -16.12 5.33 10.81
C ALA A 14 -15.99 6.70 10.10
N ARG A 15 -15.86 7.79 10.88
CA ARG A 15 -15.61 9.12 10.33
C ARG A 15 -14.22 9.27 9.69
N THR A 16 -13.21 8.58 10.21
CA THR A 16 -11.88 8.55 9.57
C THR A 16 -12.01 7.94 8.18
N GLU A 17 -12.64 6.78 8.10
CA GLU A 17 -12.80 6.03 6.86
C GLU A 17 -13.50 6.86 5.77
N GLU A 18 -14.60 7.50 6.14
CA GLU A 18 -15.34 8.40 5.25
C GLU A 18 -14.45 9.53 4.71
N LEU A 19 -13.62 10.14 5.55
CA LEU A 19 -12.73 11.23 5.12
C LEU A 19 -11.62 10.73 4.19
N LEU A 20 -11.08 9.54 4.42
CA LEU A 20 -10.07 8.94 3.54
C LEU A 20 -10.67 8.62 2.17
N GLN A 21 -11.87 8.02 2.13
CA GLN A 21 -12.56 7.71 0.89
C GLN A 21 -12.89 8.98 0.10
N VAL A 22 -13.51 9.99 0.76
CA VAL A 22 -13.79 11.29 0.13
C VAL A 22 -12.53 11.94 -0.42
N THR A 23 -11.39 11.79 0.26
CA THR A 23 -10.11 12.30 -0.23
C THR A 23 -9.69 11.62 -1.53
N LEU A 24 -9.75 10.29 -1.61
CA LEU A 24 -9.39 9.54 -2.82
C LEU A 24 -10.32 9.89 -3.99
N ASP A 25 -11.62 9.94 -3.75
CA ASP A 25 -12.63 10.30 -4.75
C ASP A 25 -12.39 11.72 -5.29
N LEU A 26 -12.05 12.67 -4.41
CA LEU A 26 -11.74 14.02 -4.84
C LEU A 26 -10.42 14.10 -5.58
N ALA A 27 -9.38 13.41 -5.12
CA ALA A 27 -8.12 13.34 -5.83
C ALA A 27 -8.28 12.69 -7.22
N ALA A 28 -9.23 11.75 -7.38
CA ALA A 28 -9.62 11.20 -8.68
C ALA A 28 -10.12 12.26 -9.66
N GLU A 29 -10.98 13.15 -9.18
CA GLU A 29 -11.67 14.16 -9.97
C GLU A 29 -10.77 15.33 -10.34
N VAL A 30 -9.97 15.81 -9.39
CA VAL A 30 -9.23 17.08 -9.54
C VAL A 30 -7.70 16.93 -9.50
N GLY A 31 -7.21 15.70 -9.34
CA GLY A 31 -5.78 15.42 -9.14
C GLY A 31 -5.24 15.95 -7.81
N TYR A 32 -3.98 15.65 -7.52
CA TYR A 32 -3.32 16.11 -6.29
C TYR A 32 -3.16 17.65 -6.23
N GLY A 33 -2.95 18.30 -7.37
CA GLY A 33 -2.83 19.76 -7.46
C GLY A 33 -4.11 20.49 -7.06
N GLY A 34 -5.28 20.01 -7.51
CA GLY A 34 -6.59 20.59 -7.19
C GLY A 34 -7.14 20.19 -5.82
N LEU A 35 -6.56 19.18 -5.17
CA LEU A 35 -6.97 18.71 -3.85
C LEU A 35 -6.71 19.77 -2.77
N SER A 36 -7.71 20.01 -1.90
CA SER A 36 -7.57 20.84 -0.70
C SER A 36 -8.37 20.28 0.48
N ILE A 37 -7.91 20.54 1.71
CA ILE A 37 -8.63 20.14 2.93
C ILE A 37 -10.01 20.82 2.98
N GLU A 38 -10.13 22.05 2.47
CA GLU A 38 -11.38 22.78 2.29
C GLU A 38 -12.39 22.00 1.45
N ALA A 39 -11.95 21.52 0.29
CA ALA A 39 -12.82 20.80 -0.63
C ALA A 39 -13.23 19.44 -0.05
N VAL A 40 -12.30 18.73 0.61
CA VAL A 40 -12.62 17.48 1.34
C VAL A 40 -13.62 17.76 2.46
N ALA A 41 -13.38 18.75 3.30
CA ALA A 41 -14.26 19.11 4.42
C ALA A 41 -15.68 19.43 3.95
N ARG A 42 -15.79 20.23 2.88
CA ARG A 42 -17.06 20.58 2.25
C ARG A 42 -17.78 19.36 1.68
N ARG A 43 -17.06 18.45 0.99
CA ARG A 43 -17.66 17.23 0.42
C ARG A 43 -18.11 16.24 1.49
N ALA A 44 -17.32 16.08 2.55
CA ALA A 44 -17.65 15.21 3.68
C ALA A 44 -18.64 15.82 4.68
N GLY A 45 -19.06 17.08 4.50
CA GLY A 45 -19.97 17.77 5.41
C GLY A 45 -19.40 17.97 6.82
N VAL A 46 -18.08 18.12 6.96
CA VAL A 46 -17.40 18.33 8.26
C VAL A 46 -16.72 19.69 8.33
N GLY A 47 -16.52 20.20 9.55
CA GLY A 47 -15.69 21.39 9.76
C GLY A 47 -14.21 21.11 9.51
N LYS A 48 -13.47 22.09 8.96
CA LYS A 48 -12.03 21.96 8.66
C LYS A 48 -11.21 21.52 9.87
N HIS A 49 -11.53 22.06 11.06
CA HIS A 49 -10.84 21.72 12.31
C HIS A 49 -10.91 20.21 12.64
N THR A 50 -11.97 19.52 12.21
CA THR A 50 -12.08 18.05 12.36
C THR A 50 -11.00 17.31 11.58
N ILE A 51 -10.63 17.81 10.40
CA ILE A 51 -9.59 17.22 9.55
C ILE A 51 -8.20 17.62 10.06
N TYR A 52 -7.96 18.92 10.29
CA TYR A 52 -6.65 19.43 10.71
C TYR A 52 -6.12 18.83 12.02
N ARG A 53 -7.02 18.41 12.93
CA ARG A 53 -6.62 17.74 14.17
C ARG A 53 -5.84 16.43 13.92
N ARG A 54 -6.07 15.77 12.79
CA ARG A 54 -5.45 14.47 12.45
C ARG A 54 -4.44 14.58 11.32
N TRP A 55 -4.74 15.44 10.33
CA TRP A 55 -3.92 15.61 9.15
C TRP A 55 -3.51 17.07 9.02
N PRO A 56 -2.23 17.39 9.33
CA PRO A 56 -1.75 18.78 9.29
C PRO A 56 -1.66 19.34 7.87
N SER A 57 -1.67 18.49 6.83
CA SER A 57 -1.56 18.89 5.43
C SER A 57 -2.43 18.03 4.51
N LYS A 58 -2.71 18.52 3.30
CA LYS A 58 -3.41 17.73 2.26
C LYS A 58 -2.63 16.46 1.89
N ALA A 59 -1.30 16.53 1.91
CA ALA A 59 -0.42 15.40 1.65
C ALA A 59 -0.57 14.34 2.74
N ALA A 60 -0.53 14.73 4.01
CA ALA A 60 -0.73 13.80 5.12
C ALA A 60 -2.09 13.08 5.02
N LEU A 61 -3.15 13.80 4.68
CA LEU A 61 -4.48 13.23 4.49
C LEU A 61 -4.53 12.25 3.31
N LEU A 62 -3.96 12.63 2.16
CA LEU A 62 -3.94 11.79 0.98
C LEU A 62 -3.08 10.53 1.17
N LEU A 63 -1.92 10.65 1.82
CA LEU A 63 -1.01 9.54 2.07
C LEU A 63 -1.61 8.51 3.03
N ASP A 64 -2.31 8.97 4.07
CA ASP A 64 -3.08 8.06 4.94
C ASP A 64 -4.22 7.39 4.16
N ALA A 65 -4.85 8.10 3.22
CA ALA A 65 -5.91 7.54 2.39
C ALA A 65 -5.38 6.45 1.44
N LEU A 66 -4.22 6.68 0.82
CA LEU A 66 -3.51 5.69 0.02
C LEU A 66 -3.05 4.50 0.89
N SER A 67 -2.47 4.78 2.06
CA SER A 67 -1.99 3.75 3.00
C SER A 67 -3.12 2.84 3.46
N ARG A 68 -4.32 3.40 3.66
CA ARG A 68 -5.53 2.63 3.95
C ARG A 68 -5.85 1.63 2.85
N VAL A 69 -5.73 1.99 1.57
CA VAL A 69 -5.97 1.05 0.46
C VAL A 69 -4.99 -0.14 0.52
N TRP A 70 -3.72 0.11 0.84
CA TRP A 70 -2.69 -0.94 0.94
C TRP A 70 -2.83 -1.83 2.17
N THR A 71 -3.43 -1.32 3.25
CA THR A 71 -3.66 -2.07 4.50
C THR A 71 -5.05 -2.67 4.59
N SER A 72 -5.76 -2.77 3.46
CA SER A 72 -7.10 -3.35 3.43
C SER A 72 -7.40 -4.06 2.12
N ASP A 73 -7.84 -3.32 1.11
CA ASP A 73 -8.19 -3.86 -0.19
C ASP A 73 -6.96 -4.58 -0.73
N LEU A 74 -5.81 -3.91 -0.81
CA LEU A 74 -4.57 -4.49 -1.33
C LEU A 74 -3.71 -5.17 -0.25
N ASP A 75 -4.26 -5.51 0.91
CA ASP A 75 -3.50 -6.25 1.91
C ASP A 75 -3.23 -7.69 1.44
N TYR A 76 -2.20 -8.30 2.02
CA TYR A 76 -1.84 -9.68 1.73
C TYR A 76 -2.86 -10.65 2.31
N ARG A 77 -3.21 -11.65 1.51
CA ARG A 77 -3.79 -12.87 2.06
C ARG A 77 -2.69 -13.70 2.72
N ASP A 78 -3.12 -14.63 3.56
CA ASP A 78 -2.25 -15.60 4.23
C ASP A 78 -2.87 -16.98 4.03
N THR A 79 -2.72 -17.53 2.83
CA THR A 79 -3.34 -18.80 2.43
C THR A 79 -2.46 -20.01 2.69
N GLY A 80 -1.24 -19.81 3.21
CA GLY A 80 -0.21 -20.85 3.29
C GLY A 80 0.49 -21.14 1.96
N ASP A 81 0.40 -20.22 1.00
CA ASP A 81 1.22 -20.19 -0.23
C ASP A 81 1.70 -18.75 -0.46
N VAL A 82 2.92 -18.46 0.01
CA VAL A 82 3.54 -17.13 -0.07
C VAL A 82 3.71 -16.66 -1.50
N ARG A 83 3.99 -17.58 -2.43
CA ARG A 83 4.13 -17.20 -3.83
C ARG A 83 2.79 -16.73 -4.38
N ALA A 84 1.72 -17.49 -4.15
CA ALA A 84 0.38 -17.13 -4.60
C ALA A 84 -0.11 -15.83 -3.96
N ASP A 85 0.12 -15.66 -2.66
CA ASP A 85 -0.28 -14.46 -1.91
C ASP A 85 0.46 -13.20 -2.40
N LEU A 86 1.78 -13.30 -2.60
CA LEU A 86 2.57 -12.21 -3.18
C LEU A 86 2.10 -11.89 -4.61
N ARG A 87 1.83 -12.91 -5.43
CA ARG A 87 1.38 -12.75 -6.81
C ARG A 87 0.06 -12.00 -6.89
N GLU A 88 -0.95 -12.43 -6.14
CA GLU A 88 -2.26 -11.78 -6.11
C GLU A 88 -2.10 -10.31 -5.69
N GLN A 89 -1.36 -10.07 -4.61
CA GLN A 89 -1.19 -8.73 -4.08
C GLN A 89 -0.45 -7.80 -5.08
N PHE A 90 0.58 -8.31 -5.75
CA PHE A 90 1.39 -7.56 -6.71
C PHE A 90 0.60 -7.18 -7.96
N LEU A 91 -0.23 -8.09 -8.48
CA LEU A 91 -1.10 -7.80 -9.63
C LEU A 91 -2.15 -6.76 -9.29
N ARG A 92 -2.78 -6.86 -8.11
CA ARG A 92 -3.78 -5.89 -7.63
C ARG A 92 -3.16 -4.52 -7.39
N SER A 93 -1.97 -4.47 -6.80
CA SER A 93 -1.19 -3.24 -6.63
C SER A 93 -0.76 -2.64 -7.96
N GLY A 94 -0.31 -3.45 -8.91
CA GLY A 94 0.04 -3.02 -10.26
C GLY A 94 -1.15 -2.40 -10.99
N PHE A 95 -2.33 -3.00 -10.88
CA PHE A 95 -3.58 -2.44 -11.42
C PHE A 95 -3.94 -1.10 -10.77
N ALA A 96 -3.88 -1.01 -9.44
CA ALA A 96 -4.15 0.23 -8.71
C ALA A 96 -3.18 1.36 -9.10
N LEU A 97 -1.88 1.06 -9.22
CA LEU A 97 -0.85 2.02 -9.61
C LEU A 97 -0.93 2.46 -11.09
N SER A 98 -1.55 1.65 -11.96
CA SER A 98 -1.75 1.99 -13.37
C SER A 98 -3.09 2.67 -13.64
N SER A 99 -4.06 2.58 -12.74
CA SER A 99 -5.45 3.02 -12.96
C SER A 99 -5.87 4.21 -12.09
N PRO A 100 -6.76 5.09 -12.58
CA PRO A 100 -7.44 6.05 -11.72
C PRO A 100 -8.28 5.35 -10.63
N PRO A 101 -8.43 5.94 -9.43
CA PRO A 101 -7.88 7.25 -9.04
C PRO A 101 -6.44 7.19 -8.54
N ILE A 102 -5.96 6.01 -8.16
CA ILE A 102 -4.73 5.82 -7.39
C ILE A 102 -3.49 6.18 -8.21
N GLY A 103 -3.31 5.60 -9.39
CA GLY A 103 -2.09 5.74 -10.18
C GLY A 103 -1.69 7.19 -10.49
N PRO A 104 -2.57 8.01 -11.09
CA PRO A 104 -2.27 9.42 -11.37
C PRO A 104 -1.96 10.24 -10.12
N VAL A 105 -2.72 10.04 -9.04
CA VAL A 105 -2.56 10.77 -7.77
C VAL A 105 -1.24 10.38 -7.09
N TYR A 106 -0.93 9.08 -7.07
CA TYR A 106 0.32 8.54 -6.55
C TYR A 106 1.53 9.12 -7.30
N ARG A 107 1.52 9.09 -8.64
CA ARG A 107 2.60 9.69 -9.44
C ARG A 107 2.79 11.18 -9.15
N ALA A 108 1.70 11.93 -9.03
CA ALA A 108 1.75 13.36 -8.77
C ALA A 108 2.40 13.70 -7.42
N ILE A 109 2.02 13.00 -6.34
CA ILE A 109 2.61 13.25 -5.01
C ILE A 109 4.08 12.82 -4.93
N ILE A 110 4.46 11.70 -5.59
CA ILE A 110 5.88 11.29 -5.68
C ILE A 110 6.70 12.34 -6.43
N GLY A 111 6.17 12.89 -7.53
CA GLY A 111 6.82 13.94 -8.29
C GLY A 111 7.06 15.21 -7.47
N GLU A 112 6.04 15.68 -6.74
CA GLU A 112 6.17 16.86 -5.85
C GLU A 112 7.19 16.61 -4.72
N ALA A 113 7.19 15.40 -4.14
CA ALA A 113 8.12 15.01 -3.09
C ALA A 113 9.61 15.06 -3.50
N GLN A 114 9.94 15.05 -4.79
CA GLN A 114 11.34 15.16 -5.23
C GLN A 114 11.92 16.55 -4.97
N GLY A 115 11.09 17.59 -5.01
CA GLY A 115 11.47 18.98 -4.76
C GLY A 115 11.26 19.45 -3.31
N ASP A 116 10.59 18.66 -2.47
CA ASP A 116 10.20 19.02 -1.10
C ASP A 116 10.60 17.91 -0.11
N SER A 117 11.60 18.19 0.72
CA SER A 117 12.11 17.23 1.70
C SER A 117 11.12 16.92 2.83
N THR A 118 10.27 17.87 3.21
CA THR A 118 9.22 17.67 4.22
C THR A 118 8.12 16.77 3.66
N LEU A 119 7.71 16.99 2.41
CA LEU A 119 6.77 16.09 1.73
C LEU A 119 7.36 14.70 1.55
N ARG A 120 8.64 14.59 1.17
CA ARG A 120 9.34 13.29 1.06
C ARG A 120 9.36 12.53 2.38
N ALA A 121 9.66 13.20 3.50
CA ALA A 121 9.60 12.59 4.83
C ALA A 121 8.17 12.14 5.16
N THR A 122 7.17 12.98 4.88
CA THR A 122 5.75 12.66 5.10
C THR A 122 5.31 11.43 4.29
N LEU A 123 5.70 11.35 3.02
CA LEU A 123 5.46 10.20 2.12
C LEU A 123 6.07 8.93 2.70
N HIS A 124 7.32 8.99 3.15
CA HIS A 124 8.00 7.86 3.75
C HIS A 124 7.27 7.38 5.01
N GLU A 125 7.06 8.27 5.97
CA GLU A 125 6.48 7.97 7.28
C GLU A 125 5.03 7.47 7.22
N ARG A 126 4.20 8.01 6.32
CA ARG A 126 2.76 7.72 6.30
C ARG A 126 2.33 6.65 5.30
N PHE A 127 3.18 6.35 4.32
CA PHE A 127 2.82 5.43 3.25
C PHE A 127 3.89 4.36 3.04
N LEU A 128 5.12 4.73 2.68
CA LEU A 128 6.12 3.75 2.24
C LEU A 128 6.48 2.76 3.35
N VAL A 129 6.70 3.23 4.58
CA VAL A 129 6.96 2.36 5.74
C VAL A 129 5.85 1.35 5.94
N THR A 130 4.58 1.76 5.79
CA THR A 130 3.44 0.85 5.97
C THR A 130 3.38 -0.21 4.88
N VAL A 131 3.57 0.16 3.62
CA VAL A 131 3.53 -0.80 2.49
C VAL A 131 4.68 -1.80 2.58
N GLU A 132 5.88 -1.32 2.90
CA GLU A 132 7.06 -2.17 3.08
C GLU A 132 6.88 -3.11 4.28
N GLN A 133 6.37 -2.61 5.40
CA GLN A 133 6.10 -3.43 6.58
C GLN A 133 5.04 -4.50 6.31
N SER A 134 3.95 -4.19 5.60
CA SER A 134 2.96 -5.21 5.21
C SER A 134 3.57 -6.34 4.37
N THR A 135 4.49 -5.99 3.47
CA THR A 135 5.25 -6.97 2.66
C THR A 135 6.14 -7.82 3.53
N LEU A 136 6.95 -7.18 4.38
CA LEU A 136 7.87 -7.83 5.32
C LEU A 136 7.12 -8.77 6.27
N ASP A 137 5.98 -8.33 6.81
CA ASP A 137 5.16 -9.12 7.71
C ASP A 137 4.65 -10.41 7.03
N ARG A 138 4.20 -10.32 5.76
CA ARG A 138 3.73 -11.50 5.03
C ARG A 138 4.85 -12.50 4.78
N ILE A 139 6.03 -12.06 4.32
CA ILE A 139 7.16 -12.96 4.06
C ILE A 139 7.78 -13.49 5.37
N THR A 140 7.73 -12.73 6.46
CA THR A 140 8.17 -13.20 7.79
C THR A 140 7.28 -14.33 8.29
N ARG A 141 5.95 -14.22 8.11
CA ARG A 141 5.03 -15.34 8.41
C ARG A 141 5.31 -16.58 7.55
N ALA A 142 5.66 -16.39 6.27
CA ALA A 142 6.07 -17.48 5.37
C ALA A 142 7.35 -18.20 5.87
N GLN A 143 8.33 -17.42 6.35
CA GLN A 143 9.55 -17.98 6.95
C GLN A 143 9.25 -18.79 8.21
N HIS A 144 8.38 -18.29 9.08
CA HIS A 144 7.98 -19.02 10.29
C HIS A 144 7.21 -20.32 10.01
N THR A 145 6.57 -20.43 8.85
CA THR A 145 5.84 -21.64 8.41
C THR A 145 6.69 -22.55 7.53
N GLY A 146 7.94 -22.19 7.26
CA GLY A 146 8.90 -23.01 6.51
C GLY A 146 8.79 -22.89 4.99
N GLU A 147 8.00 -21.95 4.48
CA GLU A 147 7.92 -21.67 3.04
C GLU A 147 9.20 -20.96 2.53
N LEU A 148 9.86 -20.20 3.40
CA LEU A 148 11.13 -19.51 3.14
C LEU A 148 12.24 -19.99 4.08
N ALA A 149 13.49 -19.89 3.63
CA ALA A 149 14.67 -20.31 4.39
C ALA A 149 14.78 -19.56 5.73
N ALA A 150 15.12 -20.29 6.81
CA ALA A 150 15.10 -19.77 8.17
C ALA A 150 16.15 -18.68 8.42
N GLU A 151 17.24 -18.69 7.66
CA GLU A 151 18.36 -17.77 7.72
C GLU A 151 18.25 -16.60 6.71
N ALA A 152 17.18 -16.55 5.93
CA ALA A 152 16.95 -15.48 4.96
C ALA A 152 16.84 -14.12 5.66
N ASN A 153 17.63 -13.13 5.21
CA ASN A 153 17.40 -11.72 5.55
C ASN A 153 16.29 -11.16 4.64
N LEU A 154 15.12 -10.95 5.22
CA LEU A 154 13.90 -10.58 4.49
C LEU A 154 13.70 -9.06 4.33
N GLU A 155 14.41 -8.22 5.08
CA GLU A 155 14.27 -6.76 5.02
C GLU A 155 14.61 -6.26 3.60
N PHE A 156 15.79 -6.63 3.10
CA PHE A 156 16.21 -6.28 1.74
C PHE A 156 15.32 -6.94 0.67
N ALA A 157 14.75 -8.10 0.96
CA ALA A 157 13.85 -8.78 0.03
C ALA A 157 12.55 -7.99 -0.15
N ALA A 158 11.97 -7.47 0.93
CA ALA A 158 10.79 -6.60 0.89
C ALA A 158 11.08 -5.32 0.09
N GLU A 159 12.26 -4.71 0.29
CA GLU A 159 12.69 -3.52 -0.47
C GLU A 159 12.77 -3.81 -1.98
N VAL A 160 13.41 -4.91 -2.40
CA VAL A 160 13.55 -5.28 -3.82
C VAL A 160 12.20 -5.57 -4.47
N LEU A 161 11.32 -6.28 -3.75
CA LEU A 161 9.97 -6.60 -4.20
C LEU A 161 9.15 -5.31 -4.45
N CYS A 162 9.10 -4.40 -3.47
CA CYS A 162 8.41 -3.12 -3.58
C CYS A 162 9.05 -2.21 -4.64
N GLY A 163 10.37 -2.11 -4.63
CA GLY A 163 11.16 -1.26 -5.53
C GLY A 163 10.96 -1.63 -7.00
N THR A 164 10.80 -2.92 -7.31
CA THR A 164 10.54 -3.37 -8.69
C THR A 164 9.18 -2.88 -9.21
N LEU A 165 8.13 -2.95 -8.38
CA LEU A 165 6.81 -2.42 -8.72
C LEU A 165 6.87 -0.90 -8.93
N TYR A 166 7.55 -0.18 -8.04
CA TYR A 166 7.70 1.27 -8.16
C TYR A 166 8.53 1.69 -9.37
N TYR A 167 9.62 0.99 -9.68
CA TYR A 167 10.41 1.24 -10.89
C TYR A 167 9.54 1.10 -12.14
N ARG A 168 8.73 0.04 -12.24
CA ARG A 168 7.83 -0.15 -13.38
C ARG A 168 6.74 0.91 -13.43
N SER A 169 6.16 1.28 -12.29
CA SER A 169 5.06 2.27 -12.22
C SER A 169 5.50 3.70 -12.50
N LEU A 170 6.70 4.09 -12.05
CA LEU A 170 7.18 5.48 -12.05
C LEU A 170 8.13 5.81 -13.20
N LEU A 171 8.97 4.86 -13.60
CA LEU A 171 10.10 5.11 -14.51
C LEU A 171 10.04 4.30 -15.81
N SER A 172 9.46 3.10 -15.79
CA SER A 172 9.35 2.26 -16.97
C SER A 172 8.05 2.50 -17.73
N THR A 173 8.05 2.20 -19.03
CA THR A 173 6.84 2.10 -19.86
C THR A 173 6.31 0.67 -19.95
N ARG A 174 7.02 -0.30 -19.34
CA ARG A 174 6.61 -1.71 -19.32
C ARG A 174 5.48 -1.92 -18.31
N PRO A 175 4.45 -2.72 -18.64
CA PRO A 175 3.35 -3.00 -17.73
C PRO A 175 3.81 -3.80 -16.50
N ILE A 176 2.98 -3.80 -15.45
CA ILE A 176 3.05 -4.73 -14.32
C ILE A 176 1.99 -5.81 -14.61
N ASP A 177 2.35 -6.80 -15.41
CA ASP A 177 1.51 -7.91 -15.85
C ASP A 177 1.93 -9.24 -15.17
N GLU A 178 1.22 -10.31 -15.50
CA GLU A 178 1.46 -11.65 -14.95
C GLU A 178 2.90 -12.11 -15.16
N ASP A 179 3.42 -12.03 -16.38
CA ASP A 179 4.80 -12.43 -16.70
C ASP A 179 5.84 -11.64 -15.89
N ALA A 180 5.62 -10.34 -15.69
CA ALA A 180 6.50 -9.50 -14.89
C ALA A 180 6.52 -9.90 -13.41
N VAL A 181 5.33 -10.15 -12.85
CA VAL A 181 5.17 -10.55 -11.45
C VAL A 181 5.72 -11.96 -11.25
N ASP A 182 5.38 -12.89 -12.12
CA ASP A 182 5.84 -14.28 -12.04
C ASP A 182 7.36 -14.37 -12.13
N GLY A 183 7.99 -13.65 -13.06
CA GLY A 183 9.45 -13.61 -13.17
C GLY A 183 10.15 -12.99 -11.94
N LEU A 184 9.55 -11.96 -11.32
CA LEU A 184 10.07 -11.39 -10.07
C LEU A 184 9.98 -12.41 -8.93
N LEU A 185 8.83 -13.10 -8.81
CA LEU A 185 8.60 -14.09 -7.77
C LEU A 185 9.43 -15.36 -7.98
N ASP A 186 9.74 -15.74 -9.22
CA ASP A 186 10.67 -16.83 -9.53
C ASP A 186 12.07 -16.53 -8.99
N MET A 187 12.58 -15.31 -9.21
CA MET A 187 13.86 -14.88 -8.65
C MET A 187 13.84 -14.86 -7.12
N PHE A 188 12.74 -14.36 -6.53
CA PHE A 188 12.57 -14.34 -5.07
C PHE A 188 12.53 -15.76 -4.49
N MET A 189 11.73 -16.66 -5.04
CA MET A 189 11.62 -18.04 -4.55
C MET A 189 12.90 -18.85 -4.79
N ALA A 190 13.64 -18.58 -5.88
CA ALA A 190 14.95 -19.20 -6.10
C ALA A 190 16.00 -18.75 -5.06
N ALA A 191 15.91 -17.50 -4.60
CA ALA A 191 16.84 -16.95 -3.61
C ALA A 191 16.47 -17.30 -2.16
N TYR A 192 15.17 -17.36 -1.84
CA TYR A 192 14.67 -17.42 -0.47
C TYR A 192 13.76 -18.60 -0.16
N GLY A 193 13.24 -19.30 -1.17
CA GLY A 193 12.34 -20.43 -0.97
C GLY A 193 13.07 -21.63 -0.36
N THR A 194 12.36 -22.41 0.45
CA THR A 194 12.88 -23.70 0.87
C THR A 194 12.86 -24.64 -0.33
N THR A 195 14.05 -25.00 -0.83
CA THR A 195 14.14 -26.11 -1.78
C THR A 195 13.68 -27.33 -0.99
N GLY A 196 12.57 -27.97 -1.37
CA GLY A 196 12.10 -29.17 -0.70
C GLY A 196 13.23 -30.18 -0.62
N GLN A 197 13.88 -30.31 0.54
CA GLN A 197 14.71 -31.46 0.87
C GLN A 197 13.73 -32.61 1.09
N GLY A 198 13.37 -33.25 -0.01
CA GLY A 198 12.52 -34.43 -0.05
C GLY A 198 13.18 -35.53 -0.89
N LEU A 199 14.00 -36.34 -0.21
CA LEU A 199 14.17 -37.79 -0.37
C LEU A 199 14.78 -38.34 -1.67
N SER A 200 16.07 -38.72 -1.63
CA SER A 200 16.52 -40.13 -1.71
C SER A 200 18.04 -40.23 -1.54
N ASP A 201 18.47 -40.62 -0.34
CA ASP A 201 19.69 -41.40 -0.12
C ASP A 201 19.32 -42.40 1.00
N ASP A 202 18.83 -43.55 0.58
CA ASP A 202 18.75 -44.80 1.35
C ASP A 202 19.11 -45.94 0.37
#